data_AF-A0A8D0EFT6-F1
#
_entry.id   AF-A0A8D0EFT6-F1
#
_cell.length_a   1.000
_cell.length_b   1.000
_cell.length_c   1.000
_cell.angle_alpha   90.00
_cell.angle_beta   90.00
_cell.angle_gamma   90.00
#
_symmetry.space_group_name_H-M   'P 1'
#
loop_
_entity.id
_entity.type
_entity.pdbx_description
1 polymer ?
#
loop_
_entity_poly.entity_id
_entity_poly.type
_entity_poly.pdbx_seq_one_letter_code
_entity_poly.pdbx_strand_id
1 'polypeptide(L)'
;MYSRKPAKEVKRELVKLGVNYYILEESLCVSRKKPGCSMPEIWDVEDPANSGKIPLCTLMSKDSRPYFITVFENSNYRILKIPKE
;
A
#
# COMPACT_ATOMS: atom_id res chain seq x y z
N MET A 1 -2.72 0.84 2.06
CA MET A 1 -1.67 0.36 1.14
C MET A 1 -2.17 0.22 -0.29
N TYR A 2 -3.35 -0.38 -0.50
CA TYR A 2 -3.89 -0.59 -1.85
C TYR A 2 -4.65 0.60 -2.44
N SER A 3 -5.05 1.57 -1.60
CA SER A 3 -5.56 2.85 -2.09
C SER A 3 -4.45 3.69 -2.74
N ARG A 4 -4.85 4.79 -3.37
CA ARG A 4 -3.96 5.75 -4.03
C ARG A 4 -3.56 6.92 -3.12
N LYS A 5 -3.70 6.76 -1.80
CA LYS A 5 -3.31 7.76 -0.80
C LYS A 5 -1.79 7.93 -0.72
N PRO A 6 -1.29 9.13 -0.39
CA PRO A 6 0.14 9.35 -0.18
C PRO A 6 0.73 8.46 0.93
N ALA A 7 1.97 8.01 0.74
CA ALA A 7 2.67 7.15 1.69
C ALA A 7 2.76 7.75 3.11
N LYS A 8 2.97 9.08 3.20
CA LYS A 8 3.02 9.83 4.47
C LYS A 8 1.71 9.73 5.26
N GLU A 9 0.58 9.85 4.58
CA GLU A 9 -0.75 9.77 5.20
C GLU A 9 -1.02 8.35 5.70
N VAL A 10 -0.75 7.35 4.84
CA VAL A 10 -0.94 5.94 5.20
C VAL A 10 -0.04 5.53 6.39
N LYS A 11 1.23 5.96 6.40
CA LYS A 11 2.12 5.75 7.55
C LYS A 11 1.49 6.30 8.84
N ARG A 12 1.04 7.57 8.80
CA ARG A 12 0.44 8.24 9.97
C ARG A 12 -0.77 7.48 10.50
N GLU A 13 -1.69 7.07 9.62
CA GLU A 13 -2.88 6.33 10.06
C GLU A 13 -2.52 4.93 10.60
N LEU A 14 -1.56 4.23 9.99
CA LEU A 14 -1.09 2.94 10.51
C LEU A 14 -0.40 3.06 11.89
N VAL A 15 0.36 4.13 12.12
CA VAL A 15 0.95 4.44 13.44
C VAL A 15 -0.13 4.69 14.48
N LYS A 16 -1.18 5.47 14.15
CA LYS A 16 -2.32 5.71 15.04
C LYS A 16 -3.05 4.40 15.40
N LEU A 17 -3.15 3.46 14.46
CA LEU A 17 -3.73 2.14 14.69
C LEU A 17 -2.80 1.18 15.48
N GLY A 18 -1.59 1.62 15.84
CA GLY A 18 -0.63 0.81 16.60
C GLY A 18 0.10 -0.25 15.76
N VAL A 19 -0.01 -0.20 14.42
CA VAL A 19 0.60 -1.19 13.53
C VAL A 19 2.13 -1.03 13.55
N ASN A 20 2.86 -2.14 13.68
CA ASN A 20 4.33 -2.13 13.66
C ASN A 20 4.91 -2.71 12.36
N TYR A 21 4.19 -3.66 11.77
CA TYR A 21 4.56 -4.31 10.52
C TYR A 21 3.34 -4.41 9.62
N TYR A 22 3.56 -4.25 8.32
CA TYR A 22 2.55 -4.41 7.29
C TYR A 22 3.01 -5.50 6.31
N ILE A 23 2.13 -6.45 5.99
CA ILE A 23 2.39 -7.48 4.98
C ILE A 23 1.83 -6.98 3.66
N LEU A 24 2.71 -6.67 2.72
CA LEU A 24 2.36 -6.28 1.37
C LEU A 24 2.39 -7.50 0.46
N GLU A 25 1.20 -7.96 0.07
CA GLU A 25 1.06 -8.95 -0.99
C GLU A 25 0.94 -8.23 -2.35
N GLU A 26 1.88 -8.51 -3.24
CA GLU A 26 1.96 -7.85 -4.55
C GLU A 26 0.83 -8.27 -5.48
N SER A 27 0.38 -9.53 -5.36
CA SER A 27 -0.74 -10.08 -6.13
C SER A 27 -2.00 -9.20 -5.99
N LEU A 28 -2.30 -8.70 -4.79
CA LEU A 28 -3.46 -7.84 -4.52
C LEU A 28 -3.32 -6.43 -5.11
N CYS A 29 -2.09 -5.99 -5.39
CA CYS A 29 -1.83 -4.71 -6.01
C CYS A 29 -2.04 -4.75 -7.53
N VAL A 30 -1.58 -5.83 -8.19
CA VAL A 30 -1.55 -5.94 -9.65
C VAL A 30 -2.69 -6.78 -10.23
N SER A 31 -3.29 -7.68 -9.45
CA SER A 31 -4.29 -8.61 -9.94
C SER A 31 -5.55 -7.87 -10.38
N ARG A 32 -5.85 -8.02 -11.67
CA ARG A 32 -7.02 -7.44 -12.31
C ARG A 32 -7.75 -8.55 -13.06
N LYS A 33 -8.72 -9.17 -12.41
CA LYS A 33 -9.57 -10.20 -13.05
C LYS A 33 -10.51 -9.60 -14.10
N LYS A 34 -11.05 -8.40 -13.81
CA LYS A 34 -11.94 -7.61 -14.66
C LYS A 34 -11.69 -6.11 -14.41
N PRO A 35 -11.97 -5.22 -15.38
CA PRO A 35 -12.00 -3.78 -15.14
C PRO A 35 -12.93 -3.43 -13.98
N GLY A 36 -12.49 -2.53 -13.09
CA GLY A 36 -13.24 -2.12 -11.91
C GLY A 36 -13.16 -3.08 -10.71
N CYS A 37 -12.49 -4.23 -10.83
CA CYS A 37 -12.45 -5.24 -9.77
C CYS A 37 -11.06 -5.40 -9.11
N SER A 38 -10.06 -4.60 -9.49
CA SER A 38 -8.79 -4.60 -8.75
C SER A 38 -8.93 -3.85 -7.42
N MET A 39 -8.07 -4.18 -6.46
CA MET A 39 -8.09 -3.54 -5.14
C MET A 39 -7.96 -2.00 -5.22
N PRO A 40 -7.08 -1.43 -6.07
CA PRO A 40 -7.03 0.03 -6.25
C PRO A 40 -8.31 0.62 -6.85
N GLU A 41 -8.95 -0.08 -7.80
CA GLU A 41 -10.21 0.40 -8.42
C GLU A 41 -11.37 0.41 -7.41
N ILE A 42 -11.42 -0.55 -6.48
CA ILE A 42 -12.41 -0.55 -5.38
C ILE A 42 -12.20 0.68 -4.49
N TRP A 43 -10.94 1.01 -4.15
CA TRP A 43 -10.62 2.20 -3.37
C TRP A 43 -10.89 3.52 -4.11
N ASP A 44 -10.95 3.52 -5.44
CA ASP A 44 -11.30 4.72 -6.21
C ASP A 44 -12.77 5.14 -6.01
N VAL A 45 -13.64 4.19 -5.65
CA VAL A 45 -15.04 4.46 -5.28
C VAL A 45 -15.12 5.07 -3.87
N GLU A 46 -14.34 4.54 -2.93
CA GLU A 46 -14.35 4.95 -1.51
C GLU A 46 -13.53 6.24 -1.23
N ASP A 47 -12.49 6.51 -2.03
CA ASP A 47 -11.65 7.72 -1.93
C ASP A 47 -11.52 8.44 -3.29
N PRO A 48 -12.60 9.07 -3.78
CA PRO A 48 -12.61 9.73 -5.10
C PRO A 48 -11.54 10.81 -5.25
N ALA A 49 -11.14 11.46 -4.15
CA ALA A 49 -10.12 12.52 -4.14
C ALA A 49 -8.71 12.03 -4.52
N ASN A 50 -8.45 10.73 -4.39
CA ASN A 50 -7.19 10.11 -4.78
C ASN A 50 -7.31 9.22 -6.03
N SER A 51 -8.49 9.15 -6.64
CA SER A 51 -8.75 8.35 -7.83
C SER A 51 -7.80 8.69 -8.98
N GLY A 52 -7.37 7.66 -9.71
CA GLY A 52 -6.48 7.80 -10.87
C GLY A 52 -4.98 8.02 -10.59
N LYS A 53 -4.57 8.36 -9.36
CA LYS A 53 -3.14 8.47 -8.97
C LYS A 53 -2.44 7.10 -8.94
N ILE A 54 -1.11 7.03 -8.89
CA ILE A 54 -0.43 5.72 -8.78
C ILE A 54 -0.79 5.04 -7.44
N PRO A 55 -1.24 3.76 -7.42
CA PRO A 55 -1.53 3.05 -6.18
C PRO A 55 -0.30 2.97 -5.26
N LEU A 56 -0.49 3.17 -3.97
CA LEU A 56 0.63 3.18 -3.02
C LEU A 56 1.36 1.83 -3.00
N CYS A 57 0.63 0.73 -3.13
CA CYS A 57 1.22 -0.61 -3.18
C CYS A 57 2.26 -0.75 -4.31
N THR A 58 2.02 -0.15 -5.48
CA THR A 58 2.97 -0.17 -6.61
C THR A 58 4.25 0.59 -6.28
N LEU A 59 4.13 1.71 -5.54
CA LEU A 59 5.29 2.46 -5.07
C LEU A 59 6.08 1.65 -4.04
N MET A 60 5.40 1.03 -3.08
CA MET A 60 6.04 0.20 -2.04
C MET A 60 6.68 -1.09 -2.60
N SER A 61 6.15 -1.62 -3.71
CA SER A 61 6.78 -2.68 -4.49
C SER A 61 8.07 -2.23 -5.20
N LYS A 62 8.28 -0.93 -5.42
CA LYS A 62 9.51 -0.41 -6.05
C LYS A 62 10.51 0.10 -5.03
N ASP A 63 10.11 1.05 -4.20
CA ASP A 63 10.89 1.56 -3.08
C ASP A 63 9.93 1.97 -1.96
N SER A 64 10.09 1.33 -0.80
CA SER A 64 9.22 1.53 0.37
C SER A 64 9.66 2.72 1.24
N ARG A 65 10.88 3.23 1.01
CA ARG A 65 11.48 4.32 1.80
C ARG A 65 10.95 5.69 1.36
N PRO A 66 10.99 6.71 2.24
CA PRO A 66 11.45 6.68 3.64
C PRO A 66 10.35 6.25 4.63
N TYR A 67 9.13 6.00 4.17
CA TYR A 67 7.97 5.84 5.06
C TYR A 67 7.84 4.43 5.65
N PHE A 68 8.40 3.44 4.97
CA PHE A 68 8.40 2.04 5.39
C PHE A 68 9.78 1.45 5.15
N ILE A 69 10.14 0.45 5.96
CA ILE A 69 11.41 -0.27 5.84
C ILE A 69 11.11 -1.72 5.51
N THR A 70 11.51 -2.19 4.33
CA THR A 70 11.41 -3.62 4.00
C THR A 70 12.36 -4.41 4.89
N VAL A 71 11.82 -5.31 5.73
CA VAL A 71 12.59 -6.17 6.64
C VAL A 71 12.64 -7.63 6.17
N PHE A 72 11.76 -8.01 5.26
CA PHE A 72 11.71 -9.33 4.64
C PHE A 72 10.99 -9.23 3.30
N GLU A 73 11.40 -10.06 2.33
CA GLU A 73 10.78 -10.19 1.03
C GLU A 73 10.93 -11.61 0.51
N ASN A 74 9.87 -12.12 -0.13
CA ASN A 74 9.93 -13.32 -0.96
C ASN A 74 9.09 -13.09 -2.24
N SER A 75 8.89 -14.14 -3.05
CA SER A 75 8.13 -14.06 -4.31
C SER A 75 6.64 -13.74 -4.16
N ASN A 76 6.08 -13.81 -2.95
CA ASN A 76 4.65 -13.67 -2.69
C ASN A 76 4.32 -12.37 -1.93
N TYR A 77 5.15 -12.01 -0.95
CA TYR A 77 4.90 -10.87 -0.07
C TYR A 77 6.17 -10.21 0.46
N ARG A 78 5.99 -8.98 0.95
CA ARG A 78 7.01 -8.19 1.66
C ARG A 78 6.52 -7.83 3.05
N ILE A 79 7.43 -7.83 4.02
CA ILE A 79 7.16 -7.30 5.36
C ILE A 79 7.77 -5.92 5.46
N LEU A 80 6.91 -4.94 5.68
CA LEU A 80 7.25 -3.53 5.81
C LEU A 80 7.15 -3.12 7.28
N LYS A 81 8.27 -2.80 7.91
CA LYS A 81 8.30 -2.16 9.23
C LYS A 81 7.87 -0.70 9.10
N ILE A 82 7.04 -0.25 10.03
CA ILE A 82 6.56 1.13 10.10
C ILE A 82 7.42 1.88 11.13
N PRO A 83 8.25 2.86 10.72
CA PRO A 83 9.00 3.70 11.65
C PRO A 83 8.03 4.54 12.48
N LYS A 84 8.27 4.60 13.80
CA LYS A 84 7.42 5.37 14.74
C LYS A 84 7.80 6.85 14.86
N GLU A 85 8.88 7.27 14.19
CA GLU A 85 9.37 8.66 14.15
C GLU A 85 8.48 9.59 13.33
#